data_AF-A0A2M9EF48-F1
#
_entry.id   AF-A0A2M9EF48-F1
#
_cell.length_a   1.000
_cell.length_b   1.000
_cell.length_c   1.000
_cell.angle_alpha   90.00
_cell.angle_beta   90.00
_cell.angle_gamma   90.00
#
_symmetry.space_group_name_H-M   'P 1'
#
loop_
_entity.id
_entity.type
_entity.pdbx_description
1 polymer ?
#
loop_
_entity_poly.entity_id
_entity_poly.type
_entity_poly.pdbx_seq_one_letter_code
_entity_poly.pdbx_strand_id
1 'polypeptide(L)'
;MEARVMLLAIGLQESRFAHRRQVRGPARGFWQFEKGGGVRGVMTHPASRARAVQACQAAGIAATYDAAYAQLEHDDLLAARFARLLLLTDPQPLPKLGDEQGAWDYYIRNWRPGKPHRHTWGRLYAQALEVVK
;
A
#
# COMPACT_ATOMS: atom_id res chain seq x y z
N MET A 1 -1.70 -13.96 7.76
CA MET A 1 -3.00 -13.50 7.21
C MET A 1 -3.19 -11.99 7.38
N GLU A 2 -2.64 -11.41 8.46
CA GLU A 2 -2.57 -10.00 8.86
C GLU A 2 -2.24 -9.08 7.70
N ALA A 3 -1.20 -9.41 6.92
CA ALA A 3 -0.80 -8.62 5.77
C ALA A 3 -1.88 -8.46 4.71
N ARG A 4 -2.67 -9.50 4.45
CA ARG A 4 -3.76 -9.45 3.46
C ARG A 4 -4.85 -8.52 3.95
N VAL A 5 -5.21 -8.60 5.23
CA VAL A 5 -6.18 -7.70 5.86
C VAL A 5 -5.68 -6.25 5.81
N MET A 6 -4.42 -6.00 6.15
CA MET A 6 -3.84 -4.65 6.05
C MET A 6 -3.88 -4.10 4.62
N LEU A 7 -3.50 -4.90 3.62
CA LEU A 7 -3.56 -4.47 2.22
C LEU A 7 -4.99 -4.16 1.77
N LEU A 8 -5.96 -5.00 2.13
CA LEU A 8 -7.36 -4.77 1.79
C LEU A 8 -7.91 -3.54 2.51
N ALA A 9 -7.68 -3.40 3.81
CA ALA A 9 -8.14 -2.27 4.60
C ALA A 9 -7.54 -0.95 4.11
N ILE A 10 -6.25 -0.91 3.80
CA ILE A 10 -5.58 0.28 3.26
C ILE A 10 -6.07 0.59 1.84
N GLY A 11 -6.15 -0.40 0.95
CA GLY A 11 -6.65 -0.16 -0.42
C GLY A 11 -8.11 0.33 -0.44
N LEU A 12 -8.93 -0.21 0.47
CA LEU A 12 -10.26 0.33 0.75
C LEU A 12 -10.17 1.76 1.26
N GLN A 13 -9.35 2.04 2.28
CA GLN A 13 -9.19 3.36 2.89
C GLN A 13 -8.77 4.43 1.87
N GLU A 14 -7.81 4.10 1.01
CA GLU A 14 -7.16 5.01 0.06
C GLU A 14 -7.99 5.28 -1.20
N SER A 15 -8.58 4.25 -1.80
CA SER A 15 -9.24 4.38 -3.10
C SER A 15 -10.58 3.68 -3.20
N ARG A 16 -11.02 2.98 -2.14
CA ARG A 16 -12.15 2.05 -2.15
C ARG A 16 -11.99 0.93 -3.20
N PHE A 17 -10.76 0.68 -3.67
CA PHE A 17 -10.50 -0.11 -4.88
C PHE A 17 -11.26 0.38 -6.13
N ALA A 18 -11.64 1.66 -6.17
CA ALA A 18 -12.35 2.27 -7.30
C ALA A 18 -11.44 3.13 -8.19
N HIS A 19 -10.33 3.62 -7.63
CA HIS A 19 -9.46 4.58 -8.31
C HIS A 19 -8.01 4.11 -8.36
N ARG A 20 -7.46 3.98 -9.57
CA ARG A 20 -6.02 3.72 -9.83
C ARG A 20 -5.21 5.01 -10.00
N ARG A 21 -5.89 6.14 -10.10
CA ARG A 21 -5.32 7.48 -10.08
C ARG A 21 -6.09 8.34 -9.09
N GLN A 22 -5.38 9.05 -8.24
CA GLN A 22 -6.00 9.96 -7.27
C GLN A 22 -6.84 11.01 -7.98
N VAL A 23 -8.04 11.26 -7.44
CA VAL A 23 -8.86 12.40 -7.88
C VAL A 23 -8.14 13.68 -7.49
N ARG A 24 -7.75 14.48 -8.50
CA ARG A 24 -7.03 15.76 -8.32
C ARG A 24 -5.72 15.63 -7.53
N GLY A 25 -5.00 14.52 -7.69
CA GLY A 25 -3.70 14.32 -7.05
C GLY A 25 -2.76 13.44 -7.86
N PRO A 26 -1.50 13.30 -7.41
CA PRO A 26 -0.49 12.55 -8.14
C PRO A 26 -0.62 11.04 -7.93
N ALA A 27 -1.18 10.57 -6.81
CA ALA A 27 -1.00 9.20 -6.39
C ALA A 27 -1.60 8.13 -7.33
N ARG A 28 -0.94 6.97 -7.40
CA ARG A 28 -1.21 5.89 -8.37
C ARG A 28 -1.46 4.53 -7.70
N GLY A 29 -2.19 3.68 -8.41
CA GLY A 29 -2.64 2.37 -7.94
C GLY A 29 -3.70 2.46 -6.85
N PHE A 30 -4.29 1.32 -6.49
CA PHE A 30 -5.34 1.28 -5.45
C PHE A 30 -4.87 1.71 -4.06
N TRP A 31 -3.58 1.60 -3.78
CA TRP A 31 -2.97 2.03 -2.53
C TRP A 31 -2.43 3.47 -2.56
N GLN A 32 -2.70 4.21 -3.64
CA GLN A 32 -2.43 5.64 -3.78
C GLN A 32 -0.97 5.99 -3.42
N PHE A 33 -0.03 5.41 -4.16
CA PHE A 33 1.39 5.69 -4.01
C PHE A 33 1.78 6.97 -4.74
N GLU A 34 2.45 7.89 -4.05
CA GLU A 34 3.17 8.99 -4.68
C GLU A 34 4.61 8.58 -5.06
N LYS A 35 5.14 9.19 -6.13
CA LYS A 35 6.50 8.92 -6.63
C LYS A 35 7.57 9.17 -5.58
N GLY A 36 7.56 10.36 -4.96
CA GLY A 36 8.54 10.76 -3.94
C GLY A 36 8.31 10.11 -2.57
N GLY A 37 7.09 9.61 -2.33
CA GLY A 37 6.69 8.93 -1.10
C GLY A 37 6.87 7.42 -1.21
N GLY A 38 5.75 6.69 -1.25
CA GLY A 38 5.73 5.23 -1.19
C GLY A 38 6.62 4.54 -2.24
N VAL A 39 6.67 5.04 -3.49
CA VAL A 39 7.47 4.40 -4.55
C VAL A 39 8.95 4.47 -4.21
N ARG A 40 9.47 5.69 -3.97
CA ARG A 40 10.85 5.88 -3.55
C ARG A 40 11.15 5.10 -2.27
N GLY A 41 10.28 5.17 -1.26
CA GLY A 41 10.43 4.45 0.01
C GLY A 41 10.66 2.95 -0.16
N VAL A 42 9.78 2.29 -0.93
CA VAL A 42 9.91 0.85 -1.24
C VAL A 42 11.19 0.53 -1.99
N MET A 43 11.58 1.37 -2.95
CA MET A 43 12.71 1.11 -3.81
C MET A 43 14.07 1.43 -3.16
N THR A 44 14.11 2.27 -2.12
CA THR A 44 15.36 2.63 -1.42
C THR A 44 15.56 1.91 -0.10
N HIS A 45 14.50 1.45 0.56
CA HIS A 45 14.61 0.90 1.90
C HIS A 45 15.36 -0.45 1.91
N PRO A 46 16.33 -0.69 2.82
CA PRO A 46 17.14 -1.91 2.82
C PRO A 46 16.32 -3.21 2.84
N ALA A 47 15.21 -3.23 3.59
CA ALA A 47 14.35 -4.41 3.73
C ALA A 47 13.54 -4.77 2.47
N SER A 48 13.31 -3.82 1.56
CA SER A 48 12.41 -3.97 0.41
C SER A 48 13.08 -3.80 -0.95
N ARG A 49 14.18 -3.04 -1.06
CA ARG A 49 14.78 -2.62 -2.34
C ARG A 49 15.05 -3.78 -3.32
N ALA A 50 15.60 -4.90 -2.83
CA ALA A 50 15.92 -6.05 -3.68
C ALA A 50 14.65 -6.69 -4.28
N ARG A 51 13.59 -6.81 -3.46
CA ARG A 51 12.29 -7.33 -3.90
C ARG A 51 11.53 -6.34 -4.78
N ALA A 52 11.74 -5.04 -4.59
CA ALA A 52 11.18 -4.01 -5.46
C ALA A 52 11.77 -4.11 -6.88
N VAL A 53 13.08 -4.30 -6.99
CA VAL A 53 13.74 -4.54 -8.29
C VAL A 53 13.18 -5.79 -8.98
N GLN A 54 13.03 -6.89 -8.24
CA GLN A 54 12.43 -8.13 -8.77
C GLN A 54 10.97 -7.92 -9.22
N ALA A 55 10.19 -7.15 -8.47
CA ALA A 55 8.82 -6.82 -8.84
C ALA A 55 8.74 -6.01 -10.14
N CYS A 56 9.63 -5.03 -10.33
CA CYS A 56 9.73 -4.25 -11.57
C CYS A 56 10.14 -5.13 -12.76
N GLN A 57 11.14 -6.02 -12.58
CA GLN A 57 11.56 -6.97 -13.61
C GLN A 57 10.43 -7.92 -14.01
N ALA A 58 9.68 -8.44 -13.03
CA ALA A 58 8.52 -9.30 -13.29
C ALA A 58 7.37 -8.57 -13.99
N ALA A 59 7.29 -7.24 -13.85
CA ALA A 59 6.35 -6.39 -14.57
C ALA A 59 6.88 -5.91 -15.94
N GLY A 60 8.08 -6.35 -16.34
CA GLY A 60 8.69 -6.00 -17.65
C GLY A 60 9.14 -4.54 -17.76
N ILE A 61 9.34 -3.84 -16.64
CA ILE A 61 9.72 -2.43 -16.61
C ILE A 61 11.13 -2.23 -16.03
N ALA A 62 11.75 -1.11 -16.37
CA ALA A 62 12.96 -0.66 -15.70
C ALA A 62 12.70 -0.43 -14.20
N ALA A 63 13.65 -0.79 -13.34
CA ALA A 63 13.55 -0.57 -11.89
C ALA A 63 13.91 0.88 -11.51
N THR A 64 13.21 1.86 -12.09
CA THR A 64 13.33 3.29 -11.76
C THR A 64 12.06 3.80 -11.09
N TYR A 65 12.15 4.90 -10.33
CA TYR A 65 10.97 5.47 -9.65
C TYR A 65 9.90 5.90 -10.66
N ASP A 66 10.30 6.51 -11.77
CA ASP A 66 9.37 6.99 -12.80
C ASP A 66 8.64 5.83 -13.49
N ALA A 67 9.37 4.77 -13.88
CA ALA A 67 8.77 3.60 -14.51
C ALA A 67 7.82 2.87 -13.56
N ALA A 68 8.25 2.61 -12.32
CA ALA A 68 7.41 1.97 -11.32
C ALA A 68 6.15 2.80 -11.05
N TYR A 69 6.30 4.09 -10.76
CA TYR A 69 5.19 5.00 -10.47
C TYR A 69 4.17 5.09 -11.62
N ALA A 70 4.63 5.19 -12.87
CA ALA A 70 3.74 5.20 -14.04
C ALA A 70 3.00 3.86 -14.17
N GLN A 71 3.69 2.74 -13.95
CA GLN A 71 3.11 1.41 -14.08
C GLN A 71 2.08 1.08 -12.99
N LEU A 72 2.20 1.66 -11.78
CA LEU A 72 1.25 1.39 -10.67
C LEU A 72 -0.22 1.72 -11.02
N GLU A 73 -0.47 2.62 -11.97
CA GLU A 73 -1.82 2.94 -12.44
C GLU A 73 -2.43 1.84 -13.32
N HIS A 74 -1.60 1.00 -13.94
CA HIS A 74 -2.02 0.05 -14.98
C HIS A 74 -1.80 -1.41 -14.58
N ASP A 75 -1.01 -1.68 -13.54
CA ASP A 75 -0.69 -3.01 -13.05
C ASP A 75 -1.02 -3.13 -11.56
N ASP A 76 -2.20 -3.70 -11.27
CA ASP A 76 -2.67 -3.90 -9.91
C ASP A 76 -1.82 -4.93 -9.14
N LEU A 77 -1.15 -5.87 -9.83
CA LEU A 77 -0.25 -6.83 -9.20
C LEU A 77 1.04 -6.15 -8.74
N LEU A 78 1.61 -5.28 -9.58
CA LEU A 78 2.74 -4.45 -9.19
C LEU A 78 2.38 -3.52 -8.03
N ALA A 79 1.21 -2.86 -8.09
CA ALA A 79 0.72 -2.01 -7.01
C ALA A 79 0.56 -2.78 -5.69
N ALA A 80 -0.02 -3.98 -5.73
CA ALA A 80 -0.16 -4.84 -4.56
C ALA A 80 1.20 -5.29 -3.99
N ARG A 81 2.17 -5.61 -4.86
CA ARG A 81 3.55 -5.94 -4.44
C ARG A 81 4.21 -4.73 -3.77
N PHE A 82 4.11 -3.54 -4.34
CA PHE A 82 4.66 -2.33 -3.74
C PHE A 82 4.03 -2.02 -2.38
N ALA A 83 2.71 -2.12 -2.27
CA ALA A 83 2.01 -1.97 -0.99
C ALA A 83 2.48 -3.01 0.04
N ARG A 84 2.63 -4.29 -0.36
CA ARG A 84 3.13 -5.35 0.53
C ARG A 84 4.56 -5.07 1.01
N LEU A 85 5.41 -4.54 0.11
CA LEU A 85 6.78 -4.17 0.43
C LEU A 85 6.85 -2.95 1.33
N LEU A 86 5.94 -1.99 1.21
CA LEU A 86 5.88 -0.83 2.11
C LEU A 86 5.52 -1.25 3.55
N LEU A 87 4.60 -2.21 3.71
CA LEU A 87 4.35 -2.81 5.02
C LEU A 87 5.64 -3.39 5.62
N LEU A 88 6.49 -4.04 4.83
CA LEU A 88 7.76 -4.65 5.28
C LEU A 88 8.80 -3.61 5.73
N THR A 89 8.65 -2.33 5.39
CA THR A 89 9.60 -1.30 5.84
C THR A 89 9.31 -0.80 7.26
N ASP A 90 8.17 -1.16 7.86
CA ASP A 90 7.94 -0.88 9.27
C ASP A 90 8.72 -1.88 10.15
N PRO A 91 9.45 -1.42 11.17
CA PRO A 91 10.14 -2.33 12.09
C PRO A 91 9.20 -3.03 13.08
N GLN A 92 7.97 -2.52 13.27
CA GLN A 92 7.00 -3.14 14.17
C GLN A 92 6.31 -4.33 13.51
N PRO A 93 5.91 -5.35 14.28
CA PRO A 93 5.12 -6.45 13.75
C PRO A 93 3.78 -5.94 13.20
N LEU A 94 3.23 -6.69 12.24
CA LEU A 94 1.87 -6.44 11.78
C LEU A 94 0.88 -6.62 12.95
N PRO A 95 -0.16 -5.77 13.03
CA PRO A 95 -1.19 -5.89 14.05
C PRO A 95 -1.91 -7.24 13.93
N LYS A 96 -2.27 -7.81 15.08
CA LYS A 96 -3.04 -9.06 15.13
C LYS A 96 -4.41 -8.86 14.46
N LEU A 97 -4.97 -9.94 13.91
CA LEU A 97 -6.32 -9.89 13.37
C LEU A 97 -7.32 -9.48 14.46
N GLY A 98 -8.20 -8.54 14.14
CA GLY A 98 -9.17 -7.98 15.09
C GLY A 98 -8.66 -6.77 15.88
N ASP A 99 -7.36 -6.49 15.85
CA ASP A 99 -6.80 -5.25 16.41
C ASP A 99 -7.00 -4.07 15.44
N GLU A 100 -8.23 -3.54 15.39
CA GLU A 100 -8.60 -2.42 14.52
C GLU A 100 -7.74 -1.18 14.79
N GLN A 101 -7.52 -0.85 16.07
CA GLN A 101 -6.79 0.35 16.47
C GLN A 101 -5.30 0.21 16.14
N GLY A 102 -4.68 -0.94 16.44
CA GLY A 102 -3.31 -1.21 16.03
C GLY A 102 -3.14 -1.19 14.51
N ALA A 103 -4.13 -1.68 13.75
CA ALA A 103 -4.17 -1.59 12.28
C ALA A 103 -4.22 -0.13 11.79
N TRP A 104 -5.03 0.71 12.42
CA TRP A 104 -5.06 2.15 12.13
C TRP A 104 -3.71 2.81 12.40
N ASP A 105 -3.14 2.59 13.58
CA ASP A 105 -1.88 3.22 13.99
C ASP A 105 -0.72 2.79 13.11
N TYR A 106 -0.72 1.53 12.67
CA TYR A 106 0.23 1.01 11.68
C TYR A 106 0.07 1.73 10.33
N TYR A 107 -1.16 1.81 9.81
CA TYR A 107 -1.45 2.52 8.56
C TYR A 107 -0.97 3.97 8.60
N ILE A 108 -1.29 4.71 9.66
CA ILE A 108 -0.88 6.11 9.81
C ILE A 108 0.65 6.26 9.82
N ARG A 109 1.36 5.44 10.58
CA ARG A 109 2.82 5.52 10.69
C ARG A 109 3.54 5.14 9.40
N ASN A 110 3.03 4.12 8.69
CA ASN A 110 3.67 3.52 7.53
C ASN A 110 3.31 4.24 6.22
N TRP A 111 2.03 4.58 5.99
CA TRP A 111 1.57 5.30 4.80
C TRP A 111 1.68 6.82 4.91
N ARG A 112 1.63 7.36 6.13
CA ARG A 112 1.70 8.82 6.41
C ARG A 112 0.77 9.67 5.53
N PRO A 113 -0.53 9.31 5.44
CA PRO A 113 -1.48 10.01 4.60
C PRO A 113 -1.70 11.45 5.08
N GLY A 114 -1.94 12.38 4.15
CA GLY A 114 -2.12 13.80 4.50
C GLY A 114 -3.43 14.12 5.23
N LYS A 115 -4.56 13.51 4.82
CA LYS A 115 -5.89 13.71 5.42
C LYS A 115 -6.63 12.38 5.58
N PRO A 116 -6.21 11.52 6.52
CA PRO A 116 -6.82 10.21 6.68
C PRO A 116 -8.23 10.29 7.29
N HIS A 117 -9.19 9.58 6.71
CA HIS A 117 -10.58 9.57 7.19
C HIS A 117 -10.80 8.49 8.28
N ARG A 118 -10.43 8.78 9.54
CA ARG A 118 -10.55 7.84 10.68
C ARG A 118 -11.95 7.25 10.87
N HIS A 119 -12.98 8.05 10.63
CA HIS A 119 -14.37 7.62 10.82
C HIS A 119 -14.81 6.54 9.83
N THR A 120 -14.11 6.35 8.69
CA THR A 120 -14.42 5.27 7.76
C THR A 120 -13.65 3.98 8.04
N TRP A 121 -12.57 4.05 8.82
CA TRP A 121 -11.62 2.95 8.98
C TRP A 121 -12.27 1.67 9.53
N GLY A 122 -12.99 1.75 10.65
CA GLY A 122 -13.50 0.55 11.33
C GLY A 122 -14.40 -0.31 10.43
N ARG A 123 -15.29 0.34 9.66
CA ARG A 123 -16.14 -0.36 8.67
C ARG A 123 -15.31 -1.07 7.59
N LEU A 124 -14.26 -0.43 7.08
CA LEU A 124 -13.44 -0.97 6.00
C LEU A 124 -12.51 -2.07 6.49
N TYR A 125 -11.99 -1.94 7.72
CA TYR A 125 -11.19 -2.97 8.36
C TYR A 125 -12.03 -4.22 8.65
N ALA A 126 -13.27 -4.05 9.14
CA ALA A 126 -14.22 -5.16 9.30
C ALA A 126 -14.49 -5.87 7.96
N GLN A 127 -14.76 -5.11 6.90
CA GLN A 127 -14.94 -5.66 5.55
C GLN A 127 -13.69 -6.43 5.07
N ALA A 128 -12.48 -5.93 5.34
CA ALA A 128 -11.25 -6.62 4.99
C ALA A 128 -11.05 -7.94 5.77
N LEU A 129 -11.49 -8.00 7.03
CA LEU A 129 -11.46 -9.23 7.83
C LEU A 129 -12.40 -10.30 7.24
N GLU A 130 -13.61 -9.91 6.81
CA GLU A 130 -14.58 -10.84 6.22
C GLU A 130 -14.06 -11.54 4.96
N VAL A 131 -13.24 -10.86 4.15
CA VAL A 131 -12.66 -11.41 2.91
C VAL A 131 -11.54 -12.43 3.19
N VAL A 132 -10.89 -12.35 4.36
CA VAL A 132 -9.72 -13.19 4.69
C VAL A 132 -10.07 -14.35 5.64
N LYS A 133 -11.26 -14.32 6.24
CA LYS A 133 -11.85 -15.46 6.96
C LYS A 133 -12.22 -16.58 5.99
#